data_AF-A0A0J9S1J3-F1
#
_entry.id   AF-A0A0J9S1J3-F1
#
_cell.length_a   1.000
_cell.length_b   1.000
_cell.length_c   1.000
_cell.angle_alpha   90.00
_cell.angle_beta   90.00
_cell.angle_gamma   90.00
#
_symmetry.space_group_name_H-M   'P 1'
#
loop_
_entity.id
_entity.type
_entity.pdbx_description
1 polymer ?
#
loop_
_entity_poly.entity_id
_entity_poly.type
_entity_poly.pdbx_seq_one_letter_code
_entity_poly.pdbx_strand_id
1 'polypeptide(L)'
;MGCDDKIESDSYDFFEDIENYINKVNSAQNNGATIDNPSDCDNFSTSSQSKFTNSTIAKNTCVELVKLYKSINSLKEMLTGNPNYKNDCRFFNYWVNFKITKSRSNEYHCVSDLYNAIESQCYIDFPNRLDVSVIYDIKKDDLYKMNILYNLYENYIKLKNIIDTDSRLEKQSLLPHSTACCTDYIEAKYICNGGNNNNSSTFCKKLGTFESKYEQLYQKFNEKTSEFSDDLIKLSECPNTKIITTAVTGSIIGLIPLFGVLYKVS
;
A
#
# COMPACT_ATOMS: atom_id res chain seq x y z
N MET A 1 -25.30 14.19 1.15
CA MET A 1 -25.27 12.84 0.54
C MET A 1 -24.15 12.09 1.21
N GLY A 2 -24.37 10.86 1.67
CA GLY A 2 -23.31 10.01 2.21
C GLY A 2 -22.52 9.37 1.07
N CYS A 3 -21.33 8.85 1.37
CA CYS A 3 -20.56 8.04 0.44
C CYS A 3 -21.10 6.60 0.46
N ASP A 4 -21.42 6.05 -0.70
CA ASP A 4 -21.90 4.67 -0.82
C ASP A 4 -20.70 3.71 -0.85
N ASP A 5 -20.24 3.31 0.33
CA ASP A 5 -19.10 2.41 0.46
C ASP A 5 -19.48 0.95 0.11
N LYS A 6 -18.56 0.27 -0.59
CA LYS A 6 -18.78 -1.12 -1.00
C LYS A 6 -17.49 -1.95 -0.97
N ILE A 7 -17.67 -3.25 -1.05
CA ILE A 7 -16.60 -4.21 -1.29
C ILE A 7 -17.09 -5.16 -2.37
N GLU A 8 -16.33 -5.28 -3.46
CA GLU A 8 -16.64 -6.22 -4.53
C GLU A 8 -15.99 -7.57 -4.20
N SER A 9 -16.57 -8.67 -4.71
CA SER A 9 -16.13 -10.02 -4.34
C SER A 9 -14.68 -10.31 -4.73
N ASP A 10 -14.18 -9.59 -5.73
CA ASP A 10 -12.85 -9.71 -6.33
C ASP A 10 -11.89 -8.58 -5.90
N SER A 11 -12.28 -7.72 -4.95
CA SER A 11 -11.46 -6.56 -4.56
C SER A 11 -10.10 -6.93 -3.97
N TYR A 12 -9.90 -8.17 -3.52
CA TYR A 12 -8.63 -8.68 -3.01
C TYR A 12 -7.83 -9.46 -4.07
N ASP A 13 -8.32 -9.64 -5.29
CA ASP A 13 -7.68 -10.52 -6.29
C ASP A 13 -6.33 -9.98 -6.75
N PHE A 14 -6.14 -8.65 -6.73
CA PHE A 14 -4.85 -8.03 -7.05
C PHE A 14 -3.72 -8.47 -6.11
N PHE A 15 -4.02 -9.03 -4.93
CA PHE A 15 -3.00 -9.54 -4.02
C PHE A 15 -2.22 -10.75 -4.59
N GLU A 16 -2.73 -11.38 -5.65
CA GLU A 16 -2.02 -12.47 -6.35
C GLU A 16 -0.73 -11.98 -7.02
N ASP A 17 -0.68 -10.71 -7.44
CA ASP A 17 0.47 -10.06 -8.07
C ASP A 17 0.94 -8.82 -7.29
N ILE A 18 0.74 -8.83 -5.96
CA ILE A 18 1.03 -7.68 -5.09
C ILE A 18 2.49 -7.22 -5.15
N GLU A 19 3.44 -8.16 -5.31
CA GLU A 19 4.86 -7.83 -5.40
C GLU A 19 5.14 -6.94 -6.62
N ASN A 20 4.53 -7.23 -7.77
CA ASN A 20 4.63 -6.42 -8.98
C ASN A 20 4.03 -5.03 -8.77
N TYR A 21 2.87 -4.94 -8.12
CA TYR A 21 2.22 -3.66 -7.81
C TYR A 21 3.04 -2.78 -6.86
N ILE A 22 3.61 -3.36 -5.81
CA ILE A 22 4.53 -2.64 -4.90
C ILE A 22 5.76 -2.14 -5.67
N ASN A 23 6.32 -2.96 -6.57
CA ASN A 23 7.43 -2.54 -7.41
C ASN A 23 7.05 -1.38 -8.33
N LYS A 24 5.87 -1.41 -8.96
CA LYS A 24 5.36 -0.28 -9.77
C LYS A 24 5.22 1.00 -8.95
N VAL A 25 4.68 0.92 -7.72
CA VAL A 25 4.63 2.06 -6.79
C VAL A 25 6.02 2.61 -6.51
N ASN A 26 6.96 1.75 -6.13
CA ASN A 26 8.34 2.14 -5.82
C ASN A 26 9.04 2.79 -7.03
N SER A 27 8.86 2.22 -8.23
CA SER A 27 9.41 2.77 -9.47
C SER A 27 8.80 4.12 -9.82
N ALA A 28 7.49 4.28 -9.66
CA ALA A 28 6.78 5.53 -9.91
C ALA A 28 7.24 6.64 -8.95
N GLN A 29 7.54 6.31 -7.70
CA GLN A 29 8.07 7.25 -6.71
C GLN A 29 9.53 7.64 -6.99
N ASN A 30 10.38 6.67 -7.33
CA ASN A 30 11.83 6.89 -7.41
C ASN A 30 12.32 7.48 -8.74
N ASN A 31 11.89 6.95 -9.90
CA ASN A 31 12.55 7.28 -11.17
C ASN A 31 11.68 7.20 -12.45
N GLY A 32 10.42 6.75 -12.38
CA GLY A 32 9.74 6.22 -13.58
C GLY A 32 8.74 7.13 -14.30
N ALA A 33 7.84 7.79 -13.58
CA ALA A 33 6.71 8.50 -14.20
C ALA A 33 6.84 10.01 -14.03
N THR A 34 6.87 10.74 -15.15
CA THR A 34 6.75 12.20 -15.18
C THR A 34 5.28 12.60 -15.29
N ILE A 35 4.94 13.76 -14.77
CA ILE A 35 3.65 14.42 -15.01
C ILE A 35 3.84 15.32 -16.22
N ASP A 36 2.95 15.22 -17.20
CA ASP A 36 3.10 15.95 -18.46
C ASP A 36 2.83 17.44 -18.25
N ASN A 37 1.88 17.78 -17.37
CA ASN A 37 1.65 19.15 -16.94
C ASN A 37 1.66 19.28 -15.40
N PRO A 38 2.82 19.58 -14.78
CA PRO A 38 2.92 19.73 -13.32
C PRO A 38 1.95 20.75 -12.71
N SER A 39 1.54 21.76 -13.49
CA SER A 39 0.60 22.79 -13.04
C SER A 39 -0.82 22.26 -12.78
N ASP A 40 -1.20 21.11 -13.34
CA ASP A 40 -2.53 20.53 -13.13
C ASP A 40 -2.73 20.12 -11.67
N CYS A 41 -1.71 19.52 -11.04
CA CYS A 41 -1.77 19.20 -9.61
C CYS A 41 -1.67 20.45 -8.71
N ASP A 42 -1.06 21.54 -9.19
CA ASP A 42 -1.10 22.84 -8.49
C ASP A 42 -2.51 23.44 -8.50
N ASN A 43 -3.19 23.38 -9.64
CA ASN A 43 -4.56 23.83 -9.81
C ASN A 43 -5.55 22.99 -8.99
N PHE A 44 -5.38 21.65 -9.01
CA PHE A 44 -6.13 20.74 -8.15
C PHE A 44 -5.94 21.08 -6.67
N SER A 45 -4.69 21.24 -6.24
CA SER A 45 -4.36 21.56 -4.85
C SER A 45 -5.03 22.86 -4.38
N THR A 46 -5.00 23.90 -5.22
CA THR A 46 -5.62 25.20 -4.93
C THR A 46 -7.15 25.06 -4.83
N SER A 47 -7.78 24.36 -5.77
CA SER A 47 -9.24 24.18 -5.79
C SER A 47 -9.77 23.23 -4.72
N SER A 48 -8.94 22.33 -4.20
CA SER A 48 -9.34 21.29 -3.24
C SER A 48 -8.75 21.48 -1.85
N GLN A 49 -8.12 22.63 -1.55
CA GLN A 49 -7.42 22.89 -0.29
C GLN A 49 -8.27 22.58 0.96
N SER A 50 -9.56 22.91 0.96
CA SER A 50 -10.46 22.68 2.10
C SER A 50 -10.82 21.20 2.32
N LYS A 51 -10.65 20.36 1.29
CA LYS A 51 -10.99 18.93 1.31
C LYS A 51 -9.82 18.05 1.77
N PHE A 52 -8.62 18.62 1.83
CA PHE A 52 -7.39 17.96 2.25
C PHE A 52 -6.83 18.61 3.51
N THR A 53 -5.96 17.89 4.22
CA THR A 53 -5.32 18.40 5.44
C THR A 53 -4.56 19.72 5.18
N ASN A 54 -3.92 19.85 4.01
CA ASN A 54 -3.41 21.11 3.47
C ASN A 54 -3.17 21.00 1.95
N SER A 55 -2.83 22.12 1.32
CA SER A 55 -2.55 22.19 -0.12
C SER A 55 -1.35 21.34 -0.55
N THR A 56 -0.27 21.30 0.24
CA THR A 56 0.91 20.46 -0.06
C THR A 56 0.53 18.97 -0.11
N ILE A 57 -0.28 18.50 0.83
CA ILE A 57 -0.79 17.13 0.87
C ILE A 57 -1.69 16.86 -0.33
N ALA A 58 -2.60 17.78 -0.69
CA ALA A 58 -3.44 17.65 -1.88
C ALA A 58 -2.61 17.51 -3.16
N LYS A 59 -1.61 18.39 -3.32
CA LYS A 59 -0.68 18.35 -4.47
C LYS A 59 0.06 17.02 -4.53
N ASN A 60 0.67 16.60 -3.42
CA ASN A 60 1.45 15.36 -3.38
C ASN A 60 0.59 14.13 -3.66
N THR A 61 -0.63 14.06 -3.11
CA THR A 61 -1.57 12.98 -3.43
C THR A 61 -1.93 12.96 -4.91
N CYS A 62 -2.23 14.11 -5.52
CA CYS A 62 -2.46 14.19 -6.97
C CYS A 62 -1.26 13.66 -7.77
N VAL A 63 -0.05 14.13 -7.44
CA VAL A 63 1.19 13.74 -8.10
C VAL A 63 1.43 12.23 -8.03
N GLU A 64 1.26 11.64 -6.84
CA GLU A 64 1.45 10.20 -6.63
C GLU A 64 0.44 9.36 -7.42
N LEU A 65 -0.83 9.76 -7.46
CA LEU A 65 -1.87 9.04 -8.19
C LEU A 65 -1.67 9.11 -9.70
N VAL A 66 -1.33 10.29 -10.24
CA VAL A 66 -1.00 10.45 -11.67
C VAL A 66 0.19 9.58 -12.06
N LYS A 67 1.27 9.62 -11.26
CA LYS A 67 2.47 8.82 -11.53
C LYS A 67 2.18 7.32 -11.51
N LEU A 68 1.39 6.86 -10.53
CA LEU A 68 1.02 5.45 -10.47
C LEU A 68 0.17 5.04 -11.69
N TYR A 69 -0.85 5.82 -12.05
CA TYR A 69 -1.68 5.57 -13.22
C TYR A 69 -0.83 5.37 -14.48
N LYS A 70 0.12 6.28 -14.74
CA LYS A 70 1.03 6.22 -15.89
C LYS A 70 1.97 5.01 -15.87
N SER A 71 2.29 4.48 -14.69
CA SER A 71 3.12 3.29 -14.55
C SER A 71 2.39 1.97 -14.82
N ILE A 72 1.05 1.98 -14.84
CA ILE A 72 0.22 0.79 -15.08
C ILE A 72 -0.29 0.82 -16.52
N ASN A 73 0.44 0.15 -17.42
CA ASN A 73 0.21 0.23 -18.87
C ASN A 73 -1.22 -0.13 -19.30
N SER A 74 -1.83 -1.15 -18.68
CA SER A 74 -3.19 -1.59 -18.99
C SER A 74 -4.25 -0.51 -18.71
N LEU A 75 -4.05 0.33 -17.68
CA LEU A 75 -4.90 1.47 -17.39
C LEU A 75 -4.67 2.57 -18.42
N LYS A 76 -3.40 2.93 -18.63
CA LYS A 76 -3.00 3.98 -19.57
C LYS A 76 -3.51 3.73 -20.99
N GLU A 77 -3.40 2.50 -21.48
CA GLU A 77 -3.79 2.12 -22.84
C GLU A 77 -5.23 1.56 -22.92
N MET A 78 -5.96 1.55 -21.81
CA MET A 78 -7.33 1.02 -21.68
C MET A 78 -7.46 -0.38 -22.30
N LEU A 79 -6.50 -1.26 -22.00
CA LEU A 79 -6.43 -2.61 -22.57
C LEU A 79 -7.46 -3.53 -21.90
N THR A 80 -8.75 -3.28 -22.10
CA THR A 80 -9.86 -4.04 -21.47
C THR A 80 -9.85 -5.54 -21.81
N GLY A 81 -9.22 -5.92 -22.92
CA GLY A 81 -8.97 -7.32 -23.30
C GLY A 81 -7.72 -7.95 -22.64
N ASN A 82 -6.92 -7.19 -21.90
CA ASN A 82 -5.78 -7.70 -21.16
C ASN A 82 -6.27 -8.47 -19.91
N PRO A 83 -5.83 -9.72 -19.70
CA PRO A 83 -6.21 -10.49 -18.51
C PRO A 83 -5.96 -9.78 -17.18
N ASN A 84 -4.94 -8.91 -17.13
CA ASN A 84 -4.54 -8.19 -15.93
C ASN A 84 -5.30 -6.87 -15.71
N TYR A 85 -6.02 -6.35 -16.73
CA TYR A 85 -6.70 -5.05 -16.65
C TYR A 85 -7.60 -4.94 -15.42
N LYS A 86 -8.34 -6.01 -15.12
CA LYS A 86 -9.21 -6.07 -13.96
C LYS A 86 -8.44 -5.91 -12.64
N ASN A 87 -7.36 -6.68 -12.46
CA ASN A 87 -6.53 -6.58 -11.25
C ASN A 87 -5.81 -5.24 -11.16
N ASP A 88 -5.39 -4.68 -12.29
CA ASP A 88 -4.80 -3.35 -12.37
C ASP A 88 -5.79 -2.27 -11.93
N CYS A 89 -7.06 -2.36 -12.34
CA CYS A 89 -8.15 -1.51 -11.85
C CYS A 89 -8.39 -1.69 -10.34
N ARG A 90 -8.41 -2.93 -9.83
CA ARG A 90 -8.62 -3.20 -8.39
C ARG A 90 -7.50 -2.64 -7.53
N PHE A 91 -6.25 -2.86 -7.94
CA PHE A 91 -5.10 -2.30 -7.25
C PHE A 91 -5.12 -0.77 -7.27
N PHE A 92 -5.42 -0.16 -8.42
CA PHE A 92 -5.47 1.29 -8.52
C PHE A 92 -6.58 1.89 -7.66
N ASN A 93 -7.77 1.27 -7.64
CA ASN A 93 -8.86 1.68 -6.73
C ASN A 93 -8.45 1.58 -5.25
N TYR A 94 -7.79 0.48 -4.84
CA TYR A 94 -7.23 0.34 -3.50
C TYR A 94 -6.25 1.48 -3.18
N TRP A 95 -5.32 1.76 -4.09
CA TRP A 95 -4.30 2.79 -3.87
C TRP A 95 -4.89 4.20 -3.76
N VAL A 96 -5.87 4.52 -4.61
CA VAL A 96 -6.63 5.78 -4.55
C VAL A 96 -7.32 5.91 -3.19
N ASN A 97 -8.01 4.88 -2.73
CA ASN A 97 -8.66 4.86 -1.41
C ASN A 97 -7.65 5.04 -0.27
N PHE A 98 -6.54 4.33 -0.31
CA PHE A 98 -5.48 4.42 0.68
C PHE A 98 -4.91 5.84 0.79
N LYS A 99 -4.54 6.44 -0.35
CA LYS A 99 -3.92 7.76 -0.39
C LYS A 99 -4.90 8.87 -0.02
N ILE A 100 -6.10 8.87 -0.60
CA ILE A 100 -7.08 9.92 -0.34
C ILE A 100 -7.60 9.85 1.11
N THR A 101 -7.88 8.66 1.63
CA THR A 101 -8.36 8.49 3.02
C THR A 101 -7.36 9.03 4.04
N LYS A 102 -6.06 8.84 3.81
CA LYS A 102 -4.99 9.38 4.68
C LYS A 102 -4.79 10.89 4.54
N SER A 103 -5.12 11.45 3.38
CA SER A 103 -4.80 12.83 3.02
C SER A 103 -5.96 13.82 3.21
N ARG A 104 -7.21 13.34 3.20
CA ARG A 104 -8.41 14.18 3.31
C ARG A 104 -8.58 14.76 4.72
N SER A 105 -9.15 15.97 4.78
CA SER A 105 -9.37 16.68 6.06
C SER A 105 -10.53 16.11 6.87
N ASN A 106 -11.49 15.45 6.22
CA ASN A 106 -12.66 14.85 6.85
C ASN A 106 -13.24 13.73 5.98
N GLU A 107 -14.05 12.85 6.57
CA GLU A 107 -14.67 11.71 5.89
C GLU A 107 -15.92 12.07 5.05
N TYR A 108 -16.37 13.33 5.06
CA TYR A 108 -17.55 13.77 4.29
C TYR A 108 -17.27 13.80 2.78
N HIS A 109 -16.02 13.97 2.38
CA HIS A 109 -15.62 13.92 0.97
C HIS A 109 -15.34 12.50 0.53
N CYS A 110 -16.16 11.99 -0.39
CA CYS A 110 -16.01 10.66 -0.96
C CYS A 110 -14.72 10.56 -1.76
N VAL A 111 -14.06 9.41 -1.67
CA VAL A 111 -12.83 9.10 -2.38
C VAL A 111 -13.05 9.21 -3.88
N SER A 112 -14.16 8.65 -4.37
CA SER A 112 -14.56 8.73 -5.78
C SER A 112 -14.69 10.18 -6.28
N ASP A 113 -15.37 11.05 -5.53
CA ASP A 113 -15.51 12.47 -5.88
C ASP A 113 -14.16 13.20 -5.94
N LEU A 114 -13.28 12.93 -4.97
CA LEU A 114 -11.95 13.54 -4.92
C LEU A 114 -11.06 13.05 -6.05
N TYR A 115 -11.13 11.76 -6.39
CA TYR A 115 -10.43 11.22 -7.56
C TYR A 115 -10.95 11.84 -8.86
N ASN A 116 -12.27 11.94 -9.04
CA ASN A 116 -12.85 12.56 -10.23
C ASN A 116 -12.39 14.01 -10.41
N ALA A 117 -12.19 14.75 -9.31
CA ALA A 117 -11.60 16.09 -9.35
C ALA A 117 -10.12 16.07 -9.79
N ILE A 118 -9.33 15.10 -9.34
CA ILE A 118 -7.94 14.90 -9.81
C ILE A 118 -7.93 14.57 -11.30
N GLU A 119 -8.69 13.57 -11.74
CA GLU A 119 -8.77 13.13 -13.14
C GLU A 119 -9.21 14.28 -14.06
N SER A 120 -10.18 15.09 -13.61
CA SER A 120 -10.67 16.25 -14.38
C SER A 120 -9.62 17.35 -14.52
N GLN A 121 -8.81 17.61 -13.48
CA GLN A 121 -7.75 18.63 -13.53
C GLN A 121 -6.55 18.14 -14.34
N CYS A 122 -6.19 16.86 -14.23
CA CYS A 122 -5.03 16.25 -14.87
C CYS A 122 -5.38 15.49 -16.17
N TYR A 123 -6.38 15.93 -16.93
CA TYR A 123 -6.93 15.17 -18.05
C TYR A 123 -5.90 14.80 -19.13
N ILE A 124 -4.81 15.56 -19.27
CA ILE A 124 -3.71 15.26 -20.19
C ILE A 124 -2.97 13.98 -19.77
N ASP A 125 -2.74 13.83 -18.45
CA ASP A 125 -2.10 12.66 -17.87
C ASP A 125 -3.04 11.45 -17.74
N PHE A 126 -4.35 11.67 -17.84
CA PHE A 126 -5.41 10.65 -17.91
C PHE A 126 -6.08 10.62 -19.30
N PRO A 127 -5.36 10.26 -20.38
CA PRO A 127 -5.88 10.33 -21.75
C PRO A 127 -7.10 9.42 -21.98
N ASN A 128 -7.20 8.36 -21.19
CA ASN A 128 -8.35 7.47 -21.15
C ASN A 128 -8.99 7.59 -19.77
N ARG A 129 -10.19 8.18 -19.72
CA ARG A 129 -10.95 8.22 -18.47
C ARG A 129 -11.32 6.81 -18.05
N LEU A 130 -11.09 6.50 -16.79
CA LEU A 130 -11.53 5.23 -16.25
C LEU A 130 -13.06 5.20 -16.22
N ASP A 131 -13.63 4.01 -16.37
CA ASP A 131 -15.06 3.85 -16.16
C ASP A 131 -15.41 4.29 -14.72
N VAL A 132 -16.52 5.01 -14.56
CA VAL A 132 -16.99 5.53 -13.27
C VAL A 132 -17.12 4.45 -12.18
N SER A 133 -17.29 3.19 -12.58
CA SER A 133 -17.37 2.04 -11.67
C SER A 133 -16.01 1.57 -11.14
N VAL A 134 -14.89 1.98 -11.75
CA VAL A 134 -13.54 1.53 -11.35
C VAL A 134 -13.13 2.12 -10.01
N ILE A 135 -13.32 3.43 -9.83
CA ILE A 135 -12.97 4.13 -8.60
C ILE A 135 -14.20 4.32 -7.74
N TYR A 136 -14.21 3.64 -6.59
CA TYR A 136 -15.31 3.69 -5.62
C TYR A 136 -14.77 3.70 -4.21
N ASP A 137 -15.58 4.15 -3.26
CA ASP A 137 -15.26 4.17 -1.85
C ASP A 137 -15.25 2.73 -1.27
N ILE A 138 -14.08 2.25 -0.87
CA ILE A 138 -13.93 0.93 -0.24
C ILE A 138 -14.41 1.01 1.20
N LYS A 139 -15.18 0.00 1.64
CA LYS A 139 -15.58 -0.14 3.05
C LYS A 139 -14.38 0.00 3.98
N LYS A 140 -14.54 0.82 5.03
CA LYS A 140 -13.46 1.17 5.97
C LYS A 140 -12.74 -0.06 6.56
N ASP A 141 -13.50 -1.06 6.99
CA ASP A 141 -12.96 -2.29 7.58
C ASP A 141 -12.16 -3.12 6.56
N ASP A 142 -12.58 -3.13 5.30
CA ASP A 142 -11.88 -3.83 4.21
C ASP A 142 -10.62 -3.07 3.78
N LEU A 143 -10.70 -1.74 3.65
CA LEU A 143 -9.53 -0.92 3.35
C LEU A 143 -8.44 -1.09 4.43
N TYR A 144 -8.84 -1.10 5.70
CA TYR A 144 -7.93 -1.36 6.81
C TYR A 144 -7.26 -2.74 6.74
N LYS A 145 -8.03 -3.80 6.45
CA LYS A 145 -7.49 -5.15 6.22
C LYS A 145 -6.54 -5.21 5.03
N MET A 146 -6.87 -4.56 3.91
CA MET A 146 -5.98 -4.48 2.74
C MET A 146 -4.68 -3.76 3.09
N ASN A 147 -4.73 -2.70 3.89
CA ASN A 147 -3.52 -1.98 4.34
C ASN A 147 -2.59 -2.88 5.16
N ILE A 148 -3.13 -3.72 6.05
CA ILE A 148 -2.35 -4.70 6.81
C ILE A 148 -1.65 -5.67 5.86
N LEU A 149 -2.37 -6.26 4.89
CA LEU A 149 -1.76 -7.15 3.89
C LEU A 149 -0.70 -6.43 3.06
N TYR A 150 -0.96 -5.20 2.63
CA TYR A 150 0.00 -4.41 1.85
C TYR A 150 1.30 -4.19 2.63
N ASN A 151 1.22 -3.77 3.90
CA ASN A 151 2.39 -3.55 4.75
C ASN A 151 3.20 -4.84 4.97
N LEU A 152 2.51 -5.98 5.16
CA LEU A 152 3.14 -7.29 5.24
C LEU A 152 3.97 -7.60 3.99
N TYR A 153 3.39 -7.41 2.79
CA TYR A 153 4.09 -7.63 1.53
C TYR A 153 5.22 -6.61 1.27
N GLU A 154 5.05 -5.36 1.70
CA GLU A 154 6.10 -4.34 1.58
C GLU A 154 7.34 -4.72 2.40
N ASN A 155 7.14 -5.16 3.66
CA ASN A 155 8.25 -5.65 4.49
C ASN A 155 8.84 -6.96 3.94
N TYR A 156 8.00 -7.88 3.45
CA TYR A 156 8.46 -9.11 2.81
C TYR A 156 9.38 -8.84 1.61
N ILE A 157 9.05 -7.88 0.73
CA ILE A 157 9.93 -7.52 -0.40
C ILE A 157 11.27 -6.99 0.08
N LYS A 158 11.28 -6.13 1.11
CA LYS A 158 12.52 -5.60 1.70
C LYS A 158 13.39 -6.72 2.26
N LEU A 159 12.79 -7.62 3.04
CA LEU A 159 13.47 -8.80 3.59
C LEU A 159 14.01 -9.71 2.49
N LYS A 160 13.20 -10.02 1.47
CA LYS A 160 13.59 -10.80 0.30
C LYS A 160 14.78 -10.18 -0.42
N ASN A 161 14.76 -8.87 -0.68
CA ASN A 161 15.87 -8.19 -1.33
C ASN A 161 17.16 -8.27 -0.50
N ILE A 162 17.08 -8.08 0.82
CA ILE A 162 18.25 -8.21 1.72
C ILE A 162 18.82 -9.64 1.70
N ILE A 163 17.95 -10.65 1.73
CA ILE A 163 18.34 -12.08 1.74
C ILE A 163 18.95 -12.51 0.39
N ASP A 164 18.49 -11.90 -0.69
CA ASP A 164 18.92 -12.20 -2.05
C ASP A 164 20.19 -11.42 -2.46
N THR A 165 20.53 -10.38 -1.72
CA THR A 165 21.71 -9.52 -1.95
C THR A 165 23.01 -10.14 -1.39
N ASP A 166 24.13 -9.93 -2.10
CA ASP A 166 25.48 -10.31 -1.64
C ASP A 166 26.18 -9.24 -0.76
N SER A 167 25.58 -8.05 -0.63
CA SER A 167 26.11 -6.91 0.13
C SER A 167 26.00 -7.12 1.64
N ARG A 168 27.14 -7.18 2.33
CA ARG A 168 27.23 -7.27 3.80
C ARG A 168 26.61 -6.07 4.55
N LEU A 169 26.51 -4.89 3.92
CA LEU A 169 25.93 -3.70 4.57
C LEU A 169 24.40 -3.75 4.62
N GLU A 170 23.74 -4.32 3.61
CA GLU A 170 22.28 -4.46 3.59
C GLU A 170 21.79 -5.53 4.58
N LYS A 171 22.67 -6.48 4.94
CA LYS A 171 22.39 -7.58 5.87
C LYS A 171 22.16 -7.15 7.33
N GLN A 172 22.46 -5.90 7.69
CA GLN A 172 22.19 -5.31 9.02
C GLN A 172 20.78 -4.71 9.15
N SER A 173 19.93 -4.82 8.12
CA SER A 173 18.57 -4.24 8.10
C SER A 173 17.45 -5.28 8.22
N LEU A 174 17.76 -6.55 8.55
CA LEU A 174 16.75 -7.62 8.68
C LEU A 174 15.82 -7.40 9.87
N LEU A 175 16.38 -7.16 11.05
CA LEU A 175 15.61 -7.10 12.29
C LEU A 175 14.53 -6.00 12.30
N PRO A 176 14.80 -4.75 11.84
CA PRO A 176 13.77 -3.72 11.76
C PRO A 176 12.59 -4.11 10.86
N HIS A 177 12.85 -4.65 9.66
CA HIS A 177 11.80 -5.08 8.74
C HIS A 177 11.03 -6.29 9.25
N SER A 178 11.73 -7.23 9.89
CA SER A 178 11.11 -8.40 10.51
C SER A 178 10.20 -8.02 11.68
N THR A 179 10.62 -7.05 12.50
CA THR A 179 9.83 -6.53 13.63
C THR A 179 8.57 -5.81 13.15
N ALA A 180 8.70 -4.98 12.10
CA ALA A 180 7.55 -4.31 11.48
C ALA A 180 6.55 -5.34 10.93
N CYS A 181 7.03 -6.38 10.23
CA CYS A 181 6.22 -7.49 9.75
C CYS A 181 5.45 -8.18 10.88
N CYS A 182 6.10 -8.45 12.02
CA CYS A 182 5.44 -9.07 13.17
C CYS A 182 4.28 -8.24 13.72
N THR A 183 4.39 -6.90 13.71
CA THR A 183 3.34 -6.01 14.21
C THR A 183 2.05 -6.17 13.40
N ASP A 184 2.15 -6.03 12.07
CA ASP A 184 1.00 -6.21 11.16
C ASP A 184 0.48 -7.66 11.18
N TYR A 185 1.38 -8.65 11.32
CA TYR A 185 1.00 -10.06 11.32
C TYR A 185 0.17 -10.44 12.55
N ILE A 186 0.55 -9.98 13.75
CA ILE A 186 -0.20 -10.25 14.98
C ILE A 186 -1.62 -9.67 14.87
N GLU A 187 -1.74 -8.46 14.33
CA GLU A 187 -3.02 -7.82 14.09
C GLU A 187 -3.88 -8.60 13.09
N ALA A 188 -3.29 -9.03 11.96
CA ALA A 188 -3.95 -9.88 10.98
C ALA A 188 -4.43 -11.21 11.57
N LYS A 189 -3.60 -11.87 12.39
CA LYS A 189 -3.98 -13.12 13.09
C LYS A 189 -5.09 -12.90 14.09
N TYR A 190 -5.08 -11.79 14.83
CA TYR A 190 -6.17 -11.46 15.75
C TYR A 190 -7.50 -11.30 14.99
N ILE A 191 -7.49 -10.60 13.85
CA ILE A 191 -8.66 -10.48 12.97
C ILE A 191 -9.13 -11.87 12.52
N CYS A 192 -8.23 -12.76 12.09
CA CYS A 192 -8.60 -14.08 11.61
C CYS A 192 -9.05 -15.06 12.72
N ASN A 193 -8.59 -14.89 13.95
CA ASN A 193 -8.93 -15.76 15.08
C ASN A 193 -10.14 -15.28 15.90
N GLY A 194 -10.45 -13.98 15.87
CA GLY A 194 -11.33 -13.31 16.83
C GLY A 194 -12.82 -13.17 16.45
N GLY A 195 -13.31 -13.82 15.39
CA GLY A 195 -14.71 -13.66 14.95
C GLY A 195 -15.40 -14.96 14.56
N ASN A 196 -16.72 -14.98 14.76
CA ASN A 196 -17.62 -16.13 14.59
C ASN A 196 -17.68 -16.74 13.16
N ASN A 197 -16.85 -16.33 12.20
CA ASN A 197 -16.83 -16.83 10.81
C ASN A 197 -15.46 -16.67 10.09
N ASN A 198 -14.33 -16.59 10.80
CA ASN A 198 -13.16 -15.85 10.25
C ASN A 198 -12.10 -16.63 9.44
N ASN A 199 -11.96 -17.96 9.57
CA ASN A 199 -10.94 -18.69 8.80
C ASN A 199 -11.23 -18.77 7.28
N SER A 200 -12.47 -18.51 6.85
CA SER A 200 -12.88 -18.58 5.44
C SER A 200 -12.97 -17.24 4.72
N SER A 201 -12.73 -16.12 5.42
CA SER A 201 -12.78 -14.79 4.81
C SER A 201 -11.70 -14.63 3.74
N THR A 202 -11.96 -13.84 2.70
CA THR A 202 -10.98 -13.57 1.63
C THR A 202 -9.68 -13.00 2.20
N PHE A 203 -9.77 -12.09 3.17
CA PHE A 203 -8.62 -11.56 3.91
C PHE A 203 -7.77 -12.68 4.54
N CYS A 204 -8.37 -13.60 5.30
CA CYS A 204 -7.63 -14.67 5.97
C CYS A 204 -7.05 -15.70 4.99
N LYS A 205 -7.71 -15.94 3.86
CA LYS A 205 -7.13 -16.75 2.77
C LYS A 205 -5.87 -16.09 2.20
N LYS A 206 -5.91 -14.78 1.92
CA LYS A 206 -4.74 -14.03 1.44
C LYS A 206 -3.63 -13.95 2.50
N LEU A 207 -3.98 -13.86 3.79
CA LEU A 207 -3.01 -13.99 4.89
C LEU A 207 -2.32 -15.36 4.89
N GLY A 208 -3.05 -16.46 4.68
CA GLY A 208 -2.44 -17.79 4.58
C GLY A 208 -1.49 -17.93 3.38
N THR A 209 -1.79 -17.25 2.26
CA THR A 209 -0.85 -17.15 1.12
C THR A 209 0.43 -16.41 1.51
N PHE A 210 0.30 -15.31 2.26
CA PHE A 210 1.44 -14.57 2.79
C PHE A 210 2.29 -15.43 3.75
N GLU A 211 1.67 -16.12 4.71
CA GLU A 211 2.37 -17.03 5.65
C GLU A 211 3.21 -18.07 4.89
N SER A 212 2.64 -18.66 3.84
CA SER A 212 3.34 -19.66 3.01
C SER A 212 4.56 -19.07 2.27
N LYS A 213 4.45 -17.83 1.77
CA LYS A 213 5.58 -17.13 1.12
C LYS A 213 6.67 -16.75 2.12
N TYR A 214 6.29 -16.26 3.30
CA TYR A 214 7.23 -15.89 4.34
C TYR A 214 7.99 -17.10 4.88
N GLU A 215 7.33 -18.25 5.05
CA GLU A 215 7.98 -19.50 5.46
C GLU A 215 9.06 -19.94 4.46
N GLN A 216 8.79 -19.84 3.15
CA GLN A 216 9.79 -20.10 2.11
C GLN A 216 10.98 -19.13 2.19
N LEU A 217 10.70 -17.84 2.43
CA LEU A 217 11.75 -16.85 2.64
C LEU A 217 12.59 -17.16 3.87
N TYR A 218 11.95 -17.61 4.95
CA TYR A 218 12.63 -18.00 6.18
C TYR A 218 13.53 -19.21 5.99
N GLN A 219 13.08 -20.22 5.23
CA GLN A 219 13.91 -21.38 4.87
C GLN A 219 15.15 -20.97 4.08
N LYS A 220 15.00 -20.06 3.11
CA LYS A 220 16.13 -19.48 2.37
C LYS A 220 17.10 -18.71 3.26
N PHE A 221 16.59 -17.98 4.25
CA PHE A 221 17.42 -17.31 5.26
C PHE A 221 18.18 -18.34 6.11
N ASN A 222 17.53 -19.41 6.58
CA ASN A 222 18.14 -20.46 7.39
C ASN A 222 19.34 -21.14 6.71
N GLU A 223 19.25 -21.36 5.40
CA GLU A 223 20.35 -21.92 4.61
C GLU A 223 21.59 -21.02 4.58
N LYS A 224 21.41 -19.72 4.86
CA LYS A 224 22.43 -18.68 4.77
C LYS A 224 22.66 -17.93 6.09
N THR A 225 22.13 -18.41 7.22
CA THR A 225 22.14 -17.66 8.49
C THR A 225 23.53 -17.20 8.90
N SER A 226 24.58 -18.00 8.62
CA SER A 226 25.97 -17.64 8.89
C SER A 226 26.45 -16.37 8.18
N GLU A 227 25.72 -15.88 7.18
CA GLU A 227 26.05 -14.67 6.42
C GLU A 227 25.45 -13.39 7.00
N PHE A 228 24.57 -13.48 8.00
CA PHE A 228 23.83 -12.34 8.58
C PHE A 228 24.26 -12.08 10.02
N SER A 229 24.27 -10.81 10.41
CA SER A 229 24.55 -10.38 11.79
C SER A 229 23.30 -10.31 12.66
N ASP A 230 22.14 -10.12 12.02
CA ASP A 230 20.83 -10.01 12.67
C ASP A 230 19.93 -11.16 12.23
N ASP A 231 19.05 -11.58 13.13
CA ASP A 231 18.08 -12.64 12.86
C ASP A 231 16.84 -12.14 12.12
N LEU A 232 16.30 -13.02 11.28
CA LEU A 232 14.93 -12.95 10.81
C LEU A 232 14.01 -13.58 11.88
N ILE A 233 12.91 -12.93 12.23
CA ILE A 233 11.92 -13.47 13.17
C ILE A 233 10.96 -14.36 12.40
N LYS A 234 10.73 -15.61 12.85
CA LYS A 234 9.65 -16.44 12.29
C LYS A 234 8.30 -15.85 12.66
N LEU A 235 7.31 -15.96 11.76
CA LEU A 235 5.95 -15.50 12.06
C LEU A 235 5.36 -16.15 13.32
N SER A 236 5.66 -17.43 13.58
CA SER A 236 5.22 -18.15 14.78
C SER A 236 5.89 -17.67 16.08
N GLU A 237 7.04 -17.00 15.97
CA GLU A 237 7.83 -16.47 17.07
C GLU A 237 7.60 -14.96 17.27
N CYS A 238 6.75 -14.33 16.45
CA CYS A 238 6.39 -12.94 16.62
C CYS A 238 5.87 -12.67 18.04
N PRO A 239 6.41 -11.68 18.76
CA PRO A 239 6.14 -11.49 20.16
C PRO A 239 4.69 -11.05 20.36
N ASN A 240 3.90 -11.86 21.06
CA ASN A 240 2.55 -11.46 21.46
C ASN A 240 2.64 -10.21 22.35
N THR A 241 2.28 -9.05 21.79
CA THR A 241 2.33 -7.73 22.47
C THR A 241 1.45 -7.64 23.72
N LYS A 242 0.56 -8.61 23.95
CA LYS A 242 -0.18 -8.77 25.22
C LYS A 242 0.67 -9.23 26.42
N ILE A 243 1.90 -9.70 26.22
CA ILE A 243 2.78 -10.15 27.32
C ILE A 243 3.82 -9.07 27.71
N ILE A 244 4.08 -8.07 26.84
CA ILE A 244 5.12 -7.05 27.04
C ILE A 244 4.51 -5.64 27.18
N THR A 245 3.52 -5.47 28.07
CA THR A 245 2.90 -4.16 28.34
C THR A 245 2.94 -3.76 29.82
N THR A 246 4.06 -4.04 30.48
CA THR A 246 4.39 -3.44 31.79
C THR A 246 5.62 -2.55 31.81
N ALA A 247 6.26 -2.30 30.67
CA ALA A 247 7.34 -1.31 30.60
C ALA A 247 7.33 -0.54 29.27
N VAL A 248 7.32 0.78 29.39
CA VAL A 248 7.42 1.82 28.35
C VAL A 248 6.11 2.19 27.64
N THR A 249 5.26 2.91 28.35
CA THR A 249 4.36 3.91 27.76
C THR A 249 5.20 5.03 27.12
N GLY A 250 5.40 4.93 25.81
CA GLY A 250 5.88 6.00 24.95
C GLY A 250 5.32 5.75 23.55
N SER A 251 4.36 6.55 23.13
CA SER A 251 3.55 6.36 21.93
C SER A 251 4.38 6.17 20.64
N ILE A 252 4.49 4.94 20.15
CA ILE A 252 4.83 4.69 18.74
C ILE A 252 3.51 4.65 17.98
N ILE A 253 2.98 5.84 17.70
CA ILE A 253 2.05 6.01 16.58
C ILE A 253 2.87 5.64 15.34
N GLY A 254 2.38 4.66 14.57
CA GLY A 254 3.05 4.11 13.40
C GLY A 254 3.66 5.18 12.50
N LEU A 255 4.98 5.37 12.64
CA LEU A 255 5.80 6.04 11.66
C LEU A 255 6.01 5.05 10.51
N ILE A 256 5.02 4.97 9.63
CA ILE A 256 5.34 4.70 8.23
C ILE A 256 6.31 5.82 7.84
N PRO A 257 7.54 5.53 7.38
CA PRO A 257 8.44 6.57 6.93
C PRO A 257 7.74 7.34 5.83
N LEU A 258 7.38 8.59 6.12
CA LEU A 258 7.23 9.61 5.11
C LEU A 258 8.61 9.70 4.45
N PHE A 259 8.81 9.01 3.33
CA PHE A 259 9.82 9.41 2.35
C PHE A 259 9.33 10.72 1.73
N GLY A 260 9.34 11.78 2.54
CA GLY A 260 9.38 13.15 2.09
C GLY A 260 10.77 13.37 1.53
N VAL A 261 10.84 13.54 0.23
CA VAL A 261 12.02 13.99 -0.50
C VAL A 261 12.62 15.19 0.21
N LEU A 262 13.77 15.00 0.87
CA LEU A 262 14.65 16.10 1.24
C LEU A 262 15.26 16.64 -0.05
N TYR A 263 14.61 17.64 -0.65
CA TYR A 263 15.27 18.44 -1.67
C TYR A 263 16.44 19.18 -1.01
N LYS A 264 17.65 18.83 -1.43
CA LYS A 264 18.85 19.61 -1.20
C LYS A 264 18.65 20.95 -1.93
N VAL A 265 18.42 22.01 -1.16
CA VAL A 265 18.48 23.38 -1.67
C VAL A 265 19.97 23.71 -1.74
N SER A 266 20.51 23.82 -2.96
CA SER A 266 21.79 24.47 -3.22
C SER A 266 21.62 25.98 -3.16
#